data_AF-A0A833D8N8-F1
#
_entry.id   AF-A0A833D8N8-F1
#
_cell.length_a   1.000
_cell.length_b   1.000
_cell.length_c   1.000
_cell.angle_alpha   90.00
_cell.angle_beta   90.00
_cell.angle_gamma   90.00
#
_symmetry.space_group_name_H-M   'P 1'
#
loop_
_entity.id
_entity.type
_entity.pdbx_description
1 polymer ?
#
loop_
_entity_poly.entity_id
_entity_poly.type
_entity_poly.pdbx_seq_one_letter_code
_entity_poly.pdbx_strand_id
1 'polypeptide(L)' 'MARKLSKSEAINEACPWSGKPIAEDSLTLYRDQVVGFCNPGCRDKFEKAVRLFDSHIEARVKYDRSV' A
#
# COMPACT_ATOMS: atom_id res chain seq x y z
N MET A 1 12.12 -11.22 13.43
CA MET A 1 11.22 -12.19 12.77
C MET A 1 10.40 -11.43 11.75
N ALA A 2 10.61 -11.64 10.44
CA ALA A 2 9.81 -10.98 9.42
C ALA A 2 8.40 -11.58 9.45
N ARG A 3 7.40 -10.79 9.87
CA ARG A 3 6.00 -11.22 9.90
C ARG A 3 5.55 -11.43 8.46
N LYS A 4 5.18 -12.67 8.11
CA LYS A 4 4.67 -13.02 6.79
C LYS A 4 3.29 -12.39 6.64
N LEU A 5 3.07 -11.62 5.56
CA LEU A 5 1.77 -11.03 5.29
C LEU A 5 0.79 -12.14 4.90
N SER A 6 -0.41 -12.13 5.49
CA SER A 6 -1.47 -13.08 5.17
C SER A 6 -2.65 -12.36 4.49
N LYS A 7 -3.30 -13.05 3.56
CA LYS A 7 -4.50 -12.52 2.87
C LYS A 7 -5.66 -12.31 3.84
N SER A 8 -5.74 -13.09 4.92
CA SER A 8 -6.77 -12.97 5.96
C SER A 8 -6.64 -11.71 6.81
N GLU A 9 -5.44 -11.13 6.89
CA GLU A 9 -5.20 -9.85 7.58
C GLU A 9 -5.43 -8.64 6.65
N ALA A 10 -5.65 -8.88 5.35
CA ALA A 10 -5.86 -7.80 4.40
C ALA A 10 -7.19 -7.09 4.68
N ILE A 11 -7.15 -5.76 4.71
CA ILE A 11 -8.34 -4.92 4.92
C ILE A 11 -9.31 -4.94 3.73
N ASN A 12 -8.90 -5.54 2.61
CA ASN A 12 -9.66 -5.58 1.36
C ASN A 12 -9.64 -6.99 0.78
N GLU A 13 -10.78 -7.42 0.23
CA GLU A 13 -10.91 -8.72 -0.44
C GLU A 13 -10.72 -8.63 -1.96
N ALA A 14 -10.93 -7.43 -2.52
CA ALA A 14 -10.85 -7.14 -3.95
C ALA A 14 -9.80 -6.05 -4.26
N CYS A 15 -9.18 -6.17 -5.42
CA CYS A 15 -8.19 -5.25 -5.94
C CYS A 15 -8.85 -3.92 -6.32
N PRO A 16 -8.38 -2.78 -5.79
CA PRO A 16 -9.00 -1.48 -6.03
C PRO A 16 -8.94 -0.99 -7.48
N TRP A 17 -8.11 -1.59 -8.33
CA TRP A 17 -7.99 -1.18 -9.73
C TRP A 17 -8.86 -1.94 -10.70
N SER A 18 -9.18 -3.20 -10.39
CA SER A 18 -9.88 -4.10 -11.31
C SER A 18 -11.10 -4.79 -10.72
N GLY A 19 -11.28 -4.75 -9.40
CA GLY A 19 -12.32 -5.49 -8.68
C GLY A 19 -12.08 -7.00 -8.57
N LYS A 20 -10.99 -7.53 -9.13
CA LYS A 20 -10.62 -8.94 -9.02
C LYS A 20 -10.22 -9.30 -7.59
N PRO A 21 -10.39 -10.55 -7.12
CA PRO A 21 -9.96 -10.98 -5.80
C PRO A 21 -8.45 -10.77 -5.60
N ILE A 22 -8.05 -10.48 -4.37
CA ILE A 22 -6.64 -10.33 -4.02
C ILE A 22 -5.90 -11.67 -3.99
N ALA A 23 -4.59 -11.64 -4.22
CA ALA A 23 -3.71 -12.80 -4.23
C ALA A 23 -2.68 -12.73 -3.08
N GLU A 24 -2.31 -13.89 -2.53
CA GLU A 24 -1.39 -13.99 -1.39
C GLU A 24 0.04 -13.54 -1.71
N ASP A 25 0.47 -13.64 -2.97
CA ASP A 25 1.77 -13.18 -3.47
C ASP A 25 1.81 -11.65 -3.72
N SER A 26 0.66 -11.00 -3.58
CA SER A 26 0.40 -9.63 -4.03
C SER A 26 -0.08 -8.75 -2.87
N LEU A 27 0.46 -8.99 -1.68
CA LEU A 27 0.18 -8.25 -0.44
C LEU A 27 1.27 -7.21 -0.15
N THR A 28 0.90 -6.11 0.50
CA THR A 28 1.84 -5.11 1.03
C THR A 28 1.35 -4.51 2.34
N LEU A 29 2.25 -3.86 3.08
CA LEU A 29 1.93 -3.07 4.26
C LEU A 29 1.75 -1.61 3.86
N TYR A 30 0.64 -1.02 4.28
CA TYR A 30 0.34 0.40 4.10
C TYR A 30 -0.24 0.95 5.40
N ARG A 31 0.46 1.91 6.02
CA ARG A 31 0.04 2.53 7.30
C ARG A 31 -0.32 1.49 8.38
N ASP A 32 0.56 0.51 8.57
CA ASP A 32 0.40 -0.62 9.50
C ASP A 32 -0.80 -1.55 9.20
N GLN A 33 -1.42 -1.41 8.03
CA GLN A 33 -2.49 -2.28 7.55
C GLN A 33 -2.02 -3.14 6.39
N VAL A 34 -2.50 -4.39 6.32
CA VAL A 34 -2.22 -5.25 5.17
C VAL A 34 -3.21 -4.91 4.07
N VAL A 35 -2.70 -4.66 2.86
CA VAL A 35 -3.49 -4.38 1.67
C VAL A 35 -3.12 -5.38 0.58
N GLY A 36 -4.12 -5.98 -0.06
CA GLY A 36 -3.94 -6.97 -1.12
C GLY A 36 -4.28 -6.46 -2.51
N PHE A 37 -3.66 -7.07 -3.51
CA PHE A 37 -3.86 -6.78 -4.93
C PHE A 37 -4.07 -8.07 -5.73
N CYS A 38 -4.63 -7.94 -6.94
CA CYS A 38 -4.87 -9.10 -7.80
C CYS A 38 -3.60 -9.67 -8.47
N ASN A 39 -2.50 -8.92 -8.48
CA ASN A 39 -1.20 -9.37 -8.99
C ASN A 39 -0.08 -8.46 -8.46
N PRO A 40 1.21 -8.89 -8.55
CA PRO A 40 2.33 -8.10 -8.05
C PRO A 40 2.50 -6.77 -8.78
N GLY A 41 2.20 -6.74 -10.09
CA GLY A 41 2.21 -5.50 -10.86
C GLY A 41 1.26 -4.45 -10.29
N CYS A 42 0.15 -4.87 -9.68
CA CYS A 42 -0.78 -3.97 -9.02
C CYS A 42 -0.31 -3.49 -7.66
N ARG A 43 0.30 -4.37 -6.89
CA ARG A 43 0.99 -3.97 -5.67
C ARG A 43 2.08 -2.93 -5.96
N ASP A 44 2.88 -3.13 -7.00
CA ASP A 44 4.05 -2.30 -7.27
C ASP A 44 3.71 -0.87 -7.72
N LYS A 45 2.68 -0.66 -8.57
CA LYS A 45 2.29 0.74 -8.88
C LYS A 45 1.65 1.43 -7.68
N PHE A 46 0.95 0.68 -6.81
CA PHE A 46 0.43 1.25 -5.57
C PHE A 46 1.56 1.70 -4.65
N GLU A 47 2.57 0.85 -4.44
CA GLU A 47 3.72 1.20 -3.61
C GLU A 47 4.45 2.45 -4.14
N LYS A 48 4.66 2.54 -5.45
CA LYS A 48 5.25 3.74 -6.09
C LYS A 48 4.41 4.98 -5.87
N ALA A 49 3.09 4.88 -6.04
CA ALA A 49 2.18 6.00 -5.85
C ALA A 49 2.20 6.49 -4.40
N VAL A 50 2.13 5.58 -3.42
CA VAL A 50 2.20 5.90 -1.99
C VAL A 50 3.51 6.60 -1.67
N ARG A 51 4.66 6.04 -2.08
CA ARG A 51 5.98 6.66 -1.83
C ARG A 51 6.08 8.07 -2.41
N LEU A 52 5.52 8.28 -3.60
CA LEU A 52 5.48 9.60 -4.22
C LEU A 52 4.65 10.57 -3.37
N PHE A 53 3.44 10.17 -2.97
CA PHE A 53 2.57 11.01 -2.14
C PHE A 53 3.17 11.29 -0.76
N ASP A 54 3.75 10.30 -0.10
CA ASP A 54 4.40 10.47 1.20
C ASP A 54 5.53 11.49 1.11
N SER A 55 6.36 11.43 0.07
CA SER A 55 7.42 12.42 -0.19
C SER A 55 6.87 13.85 -0.32
N HIS A 56 5.78 14.04 -1.07
CA HIS A 56 5.13 15.34 -1.21
C HIS A 56 4.46 15.83 0.09
N ILE A 57 3.84 14.93 0.86
CA ILE A 57 3.23 15.25 2.15
C ILE A 57 4.32 15.67 3.15
N GLU A 58 5.43 14.93 3.23
CA GLU A 58 6.56 15.28 4.09
C GLU A 58 7.15 16.63 3.73
N ALA A 59 7.32 16.93 2.43
CA ALA A 59 7.80 18.23 1.97
C ALA A 59 6.85 19.36 2.40
N ARG A 60 5.54 19.15 2.28
CA ARG A 60 4.52 20.12 2.71
C ARG A 60 4.52 20.34 4.22
N VAL A 61 4.58 19.27 5.01
CA VAL A 61 4.58 19.35 6.48
C VAL A 61 5.85 20.03 7.00
N LYS A 62 7.02 19.80 6.36
CA LYS A 62 8.26 20.50 6.69
C LYS A 62 8.15 21.99 6.43
N TYR A 63 7.55 22.40 5.31
CA TYR A 63 7.33 23.81 5.00
C TYR A 63 6.43 24.50 6.03
N ASP A 64 5.29 23.89 6.35
CA ASP A 64 4.30 24.42 7.32
C ASP A 64 4.87 24.59 8.73
N ARG A 65 5.77 23.70 9.17
CA ARG A 65 6.44 23.76 10.49
C ARG A 65 7.65 24.69 10.55
N SER A 66 8.06 25.25 9.41
CA SER A 66 9.21 26.17 9.31
C SER A 66 8.80 27.65 9.28
N VAL A 67 7.49 27.93 9.26
CA VAL A 67 6.88 29.26 9.37
C VAL A 67 6.25 29.44 10.74
#